data_AF-R7TA04-F1
#
_entry.id   AF-R7TA04-F1
#
_cell.length_a   1.000
_cell.length_b   1.000
_cell.length_c   1.000
_cell.angle_alpha   90.00
_cell.angle_beta   90.00
_cell.angle_gamma   90.00
#
_symmetry.space_group_name_H-M   'P 1'
#
loop_
_entity.id
_entity.type
_entity.pdbx_description
1 polymer ?
#
loop_
_entity_poly.entity_id
_entity_poly.type
_entity_poly.pdbx_seq_one_letter_code
_entity_poly.pdbx_strand_id
1 'polypeptide(L)'
;TNMLERGSQEVVLNDISASTGVLLVDYLYSGNIDITQLNAQDLLAASEMLLLGALKKKSEDFLLSHTDSVNCISIINLARLYDLKILLADARNYSKTPLTRI
;
A
#
# COMPACT_ATOMS: atom_id res chain seq x y z
N THR A 1 -5.02 -27.73 -5.05
CA THR A 1 -5.21 -27.36 -3.62
C THR A 1 -4.22 -28.07 -2.68
N ASN A 2 -3.00 -28.40 -3.13
CA ASN A 2 -1.95 -28.96 -2.28
C ASN A 2 -0.90 -27.88 -1.97
N MET A 3 -1.25 -26.95 -1.08
CA MET A 3 -0.27 -26.06 -0.44
C MET A 3 0.27 -26.76 0.81
N LEU A 4 1.58 -26.69 1.03
CA LEU A 4 2.21 -27.24 2.24
C LEU A 4 1.70 -26.49 3.48
N GLU A 5 1.43 -25.20 3.31
CA GLU A 5 0.86 -24.28 4.29
C GLU A 5 -0.46 -24.79 4.87
N ARG A 6 -1.25 -25.54 4.11
CA ARG A 6 -2.54 -26.08 4.58
C ARG A 6 -2.40 -26.97 5.82
N GLY A 7 -1.28 -27.70 5.92
CA GLY A 7 -0.98 -28.59 7.05
C GLY A 7 -0.06 -27.96 8.10
N SER A 8 0.40 -26.74 7.87
CA SER A 8 1.32 -26.05 8.76
C SER A 8 0.57 -25.29 9.86
N GLN A 9 1.13 -25.25 11.06
CA GLN A 9 0.64 -24.39 12.14
C GLN A 9 1.14 -22.94 12.00
N GLU A 10 2.16 -22.72 11.17
CA GLU A 10 2.81 -21.43 10.97
C GLU A 10 2.92 -21.13 9.47
N VAL A 11 2.78 -19.84 9.12
CA VAL A 11 2.94 -19.35 7.75
C VAL A 11 3.84 -18.12 7.79
N VAL A 12 4.84 -18.09 6.90
CA VAL A 12 5.78 -16.97 6.78
C VAL A 12 5.32 -16.02 5.68
N LEU A 13 5.22 -14.73 6.00
CA LEU A 13 4.88 -13.66 5.05
C LEU A 13 6.15 -12.88 4.69
N ASN A 14 6.83 -13.27 3.60
CA ASN A 14 8.16 -12.77 3.27
C ASN A 14 8.22 -11.27 2.90
N ASP A 15 7.13 -10.72 2.35
CA ASP A 15 7.08 -9.33 1.84
C ASP A 15 6.27 -8.40 2.75
N ILE A 16 6.00 -8.81 3.99
CA ILE A 16 5.26 -8.02 4.98
C ILE A 16 6.16 -7.84 6.20
N SER A 17 6.43 -6.57 6.55
CA SER A 17 7.16 -6.24 7.77
C SER A 17 6.38 -6.70 9.01
N ALA A 18 7.07 -7.03 10.10
CA ALA A 18 6.41 -7.42 11.35
C ALA A 18 5.42 -6.36 11.85
N SER A 19 5.78 -5.07 11.75
CA SER A 19 4.90 -3.96 12.11
C SER A 19 3.63 -3.91 11.26
N THR A 20 3.75 -4.09 9.94
CA THR A 20 2.59 -4.14 9.04
C THR A 20 1.75 -5.38 9.33
N GLY A 21 2.38 -6.53 9.60
CA GLY A 21 1.71 -7.77 9.96
C GLY A 21 0.83 -7.65 11.21
N VAL A 22 1.34 -7.01 12.27
CA VAL A 22 0.55 -6.76 13.50
C VAL A 22 -0.67 -5.91 13.20
N LEU A 23 -0.52 -4.81 12.45
CA LEU A 23 -1.65 -3.96 12.06
C LEU A 23 -2.70 -4.71 11.23
N LEU A 24 -2.27 -5.62 10.35
CA LEU A 24 -3.18 -6.43 9.54
C LEU A 24 -3.95 -7.43 10.37
N VAL A 25 -3.32 -8.06 11.37
CA VAL A 25 -4.02 -8.96 12.29
C VAL A 25 -5.08 -8.19 13.06
N ASP A 26 -4.73 -7.04 13.64
CA ASP A 26 -5.68 -6.19 14.36
C ASP A 26 -6.83 -5.73 13.45
N TYR A 27 -6.54 -5.36 12.21
CA TYR A 27 -7.55 -5.03 11.20
C TYR A 27 -8.48 -6.19 10.88
N LEU A 28 -7.95 -7.40 10.70
CA LEU A 28 -8.75 -8.58 10.36
C LEU A 28 -9.75 -8.94 11.47
N TYR A 29 -9.40 -8.71 12.73
CA TYR A 29 -10.28 -8.99 13.86
C TYR A 29 -11.20 -7.82 14.24
N SER A 30 -10.77 -6.56 14.04
CA SER A 30 -11.53 -5.39 14.48
C SER A 30 -12.28 -4.68 13.35
N GLY A 31 -11.88 -4.87 12.09
CA GLY A 31 -12.33 -4.10 10.93
C GLY A 31 -11.75 -2.68 10.84
N ASN A 32 -10.90 -2.27 11.78
CA ASN A 32 -10.36 -0.92 11.90
C ASN A 32 -8.84 -0.90 11.73
N ILE A 33 -8.35 0.16 11.09
CA ILE A 33 -6.91 0.39 10.93
C ILE A 33 -6.66 1.86 10.64
N ASP A 34 -5.63 2.41 11.29
CA ASP A 34 -5.19 3.78 11.08
C ASP A 34 -4.15 3.83 9.96
N ILE A 35 -4.52 4.52 8.87
CA ILE A 35 -3.65 4.74 7.73
C ILE A 35 -2.95 6.09 7.89
N THR A 36 -1.63 6.08 7.75
CA THR A 36 -0.74 7.23 7.91
C THR A 36 0.25 7.28 6.75
N GLN A 37 0.94 8.42 6.56
CA GLN A 37 1.96 8.54 5.52
C GLN A 37 3.13 7.53 5.69
N LEU A 38 3.37 7.06 6.91
CA LEU A 38 4.43 6.10 7.23
C LEU A 38 4.08 4.66 6.83
N ASN A 39 2.80 4.28 6.87
CA ASN A 39 2.37 2.90 6.67
C ASN A 39 1.53 2.68 5.39
N ALA A 40 1.04 3.74 4.73
CA ALA A 40 0.09 3.61 3.64
C ALA A 40 0.61 2.79 2.43
N GLN A 41 1.89 2.94 2.09
CA GLN A 41 2.49 2.18 0.97
C GLN A 41 2.62 0.69 1.32
N ASP A 42 3.06 0.37 2.54
CA ASP A 42 3.17 -1.01 3.02
C ASP A 42 1.80 -1.67 3.17
N LEU A 43 0.80 -0.93 3.67
CA LEU A 43 -0.57 -1.40 3.78
C LEU A 43 -1.19 -1.66 2.41
N LEU A 44 -0.94 -0.79 1.42
CA LEU A 44 -1.36 -1.03 0.05
C LEU A 44 -0.73 -2.32 -0.49
N ALA A 45 0.59 -2.47 -0.38
CA ALA A 45 1.32 -3.64 -0.85
C ALA A 45 0.80 -4.94 -0.22
N ALA A 46 0.68 -4.94 1.11
CA ALA A 46 0.21 -6.10 1.85
C ALA A 46 -1.27 -6.42 1.57
N SER A 47 -2.11 -5.39 1.44
CA SER A 47 -3.52 -5.58 1.11
C SER A 47 -3.72 -6.16 -0.28
N GLU A 48 -2.84 -5.85 -1.25
CA GLU A 48 -2.86 -6.50 -2.56
C GLU A 48 -2.44 -7.97 -2.45
N MET A 49 -1.33 -8.24 -1.75
CA MET A 49 -0.81 -9.61 -1.58
C MET A 49 -1.82 -10.53 -0.91
N LEU A 50 -2.55 -10.01 0.09
CA LEU A 50 -3.53 -10.76 0.89
C LEU A 50 -4.97 -10.63 0.34
N LEU A 51 -5.17 -9.98 -0.81
CA LEU A 51 -6.47 -9.78 -1.46
C LEU A 51 -7.50 -9.05 -0.57
N LEU A 52 -7.05 -8.14 0.28
CA LEU A 52 -7.87 -7.31 1.17
C LEU A 52 -8.40 -6.07 0.44
N GLY A 53 -9.33 -6.26 -0.49
CA GLY A 53 -9.79 -5.20 -1.41
C GLY A 53 -10.30 -3.92 -0.73
N ALA A 54 -10.97 -4.02 0.42
CA ALA A 54 -11.44 -2.86 1.16
C ALA A 54 -10.28 -2.03 1.74
N LEU A 55 -9.23 -2.70 2.26
CA LEU A 55 -8.04 -2.05 2.78
C LEU A 55 -7.19 -1.46 1.64
N LYS A 56 -7.08 -2.17 0.52
CA LYS A 56 -6.41 -1.67 -0.69
C LYS A 56 -6.99 -0.34 -1.11
N LYS A 57 -8.32 -0.27 -1.25
CA LYS A 57 -9.01 0.95 -1.65
C LYS A 57 -8.78 2.09 -0.66
N LYS A 58 -8.93 1.84 0.66
CA LYS A 58 -8.66 2.87 1.69
C LYS A 58 -7.22 3.39 1.62
N SER A 59 -6.24 2.51 1.37
CA SER A 59 -4.82 2.87 1.25
C SER A 59 -4.56 3.68 -0.02
N GLU A 60 -5.18 3.30 -1.15
CA GLU A 60 -5.12 4.06 -2.40
C GLU A 60 -5.72 5.47 -2.25
N ASP A 61 -6.91 5.58 -1.66
CA ASP A 61 -7.59 6.86 -1.43
C ASP A 61 -6.75 7.77 -0.49
N PHE A 62 -6.11 7.20 0.52
CA PHE A 62 -5.20 7.92 1.40
C PHE A 62 -3.97 8.44 0.64
N LEU A 63 -3.32 7.59 -0.16
CA LEU A 63 -2.15 7.98 -0.96
C LEU A 63 -2.51 9.07 -1.98
N LEU A 64 -3.67 8.96 -2.62
CA LEU A 64 -4.17 9.97 -3.56
C LEU A 64 -4.32 11.35 -2.90
N SER A 65 -4.86 11.40 -1.67
CA SER A 65 -5.04 12.66 -0.93
C SER A 65 -3.74 13.23 -0.32
N HIS A 66 -2.66 12.45 -0.29
CA HIS A 66 -1.38 12.83 0.32
C HIS A 66 -0.20 12.80 -0.67
N THR A 67 -0.48 12.79 -1.98
CA THR A 67 0.55 12.87 -3.01
C THR A 67 1.08 14.30 -3.16
N ASP A 68 2.39 14.46 -3.23
CA ASP A 68 3.07 15.75 -3.37
C ASP A 68 4.34 15.64 -4.27
N SER A 69 5.01 16.77 -4.48
CA SER A 69 6.23 16.83 -5.31
C SER A 69 7.41 16.03 -4.76
N VAL A 70 7.48 15.79 -3.45
CA VAL A 70 8.56 15.06 -2.79
C VAL A 70 8.35 13.55 -2.89
N ASN A 71 7.11 13.08 -2.73
CA ASN A 71 6.77 11.66 -2.69
C ASN A 71 6.23 11.10 -4.03
N CYS A 72 6.00 11.96 -5.04
CA CYS A 72 5.37 11.52 -6.30
C CYS A 72 6.13 10.41 -7.02
N ILE A 73 7.46 10.36 -6.92
CA ILE A 73 8.27 9.33 -7.60
C ILE A 73 8.01 7.95 -6.99
N SER A 74 7.99 7.83 -5.65
CA SER A 74 7.65 6.58 -4.97
C SER A 74 6.22 6.14 -5.29
N ILE A 75 5.27 7.08 -5.30
CA ILE A 75 3.87 6.80 -5.60
C ILE A 75 3.68 6.38 -7.07
N ILE A 76 4.41 6.97 -8.03
CA ILE A 76 4.39 6.54 -9.43
C ILE A 76 4.88 5.09 -9.57
N ASN A 77 5.96 4.72 -8.90
CA ASN A 77 6.50 3.36 -8.96
C ASN A 77 5.51 2.34 -8.36
N LEU A 78 4.94 2.69 -7.20
CA LEU A 78 3.92 1.90 -6.51
C LEU A 78 2.67 1.72 -7.36
N ALA A 79 2.15 2.80 -7.95
CA ALA A 79 0.96 2.78 -8.78
C ALA A 79 1.16 1.96 -10.07
N ARG A 80 2.38 1.93 -10.63
CA ARG A 80 2.71 1.03 -11.74
C ARG A 80 2.76 -0.43 -11.31
N LEU A 81 3.33 -0.72 -10.15
CA LEU A 81 3.45 -2.08 -9.63
C LEU A 81 2.08 -2.75 -9.43
N TYR A 82 1.09 -1.97 -8.97
CA TYR A 82 -0.25 -2.46 -8.62
C TYR A 82 -1.36 -2.05 -9.60
N ASP A 83 -1.02 -1.59 -10.81
CA ASP A 83 -1.94 -1.09 -11.86
C ASP A 83 -2.98 -0.05 -11.38
N LEU A 84 -2.57 0.87 -10.50
CA LEU A 84 -3.43 1.91 -9.93
C LEU A 84 -3.49 3.15 -10.84
N LYS A 85 -4.34 3.08 -11.86
CA LYS A 85 -4.39 4.08 -12.95
C LYS A 85 -4.71 5.49 -12.49
N ILE A 86 -5.62 5.64 -11.52
CA ILE A 86 -6.02 6.95 -10.99
C ILE A 86 -4.85 7.56 -10.20
N LEU A 87 -4.29 6.80 -9.26
CA LEU A 87 -3.14 7.22 -8.47
C LEU A 87 -1.92 7.55 -9.35
N LEU A 88 -1.67 6.77 -10.41
CA LEU A 88 -0.59 7.03 -11.36
C LEU A 88 -0.79 8.34 -12.14
N ALA A 89 -2.02 8.63 -12.56
CA ALA A 89 -2.33 9.86 -13.28
C ALA A 89 -2.16 11.09 -12.37
N ASP A 90 -2.62 11.00 -11.13
CA ASP A 90 -2.49 12.07 -10.14
C ASP A 90 -1.03 12.36 -9.79
N ALA A 91 -0.25 11.34 -9.43
CA ALA A 91 1.16 11.50 -9.06
C ALA A 91 2.02 12.08 -10.20
N ARG A 92 1.67 11.82 -11.46
CA ARG A 92 2.34 12.42 -12.63
C ARG A 92 2.11 13.91 -12.79
N ASN A 93 1.08 14.48 -12.17
CA ASN A 93 0.88 15.93 -12.19
C ASN A 93 1.97 16.65 -11.39
N TYR A 94 2.46 16.03 -10.31
CA TYR A 94 3.51 16.56 -9.45
C TYR A 94 4.92 16.35 -10.02
N SER A 95 5.15 15.32 -10.84
CA SER A 95 6.46 15.09 -11.47
C SER A 95 6.76 16.04 -12.64
N LYS A 96 5.73 16.71 -13.18
CA LYS A 96 5.86 17.69 -14.27
C LYS A 96 6.15 19.10 -13.78
N THR A 97 6.14 19.35 -12.48
CA THR A 97 6.46 20.67 -11.92
C THR A 97 7.98 20.83 -11.94
N PRO A 98 8.54 21.82 -12.68
CA PRO A 98 9.99 21.99 -12.73
C PRO A 98 10.53 22.34 -11.34
N LEU A 99 11.67 21.73 -11.00
CA LEU A 99 12.53 22.04 -9.86
C LEU A 99 13.14 23.46 -9.96
N THR A 100 12.30 24.50 -10.12
CA THR A 100 12.74 25.89 -10.24
C THR A 100 11.92 26.79 -9.31
N ARG A 101 12.23 26.71 -8.01
CA ARG A 101 12.12 27.87 -7.12
C ARG A 101 13.12 27.76 -5.96
N ILE A 102 14.40 27.86 -6.32
CA ILE A 102 15.50 28.30 -5.46
C ILE A 102 16.35 29.27 -6.25
#